data_AF-A0A0M2M1I5-F1
#
_entry.id   AF-A0A0M2M1I5-F1
#
_cell.length_a   1.000
_cell.length_b   1.000
_cell.length_c   1.000
_cell.angle_alpha   90.00
_cell.angle_beta   90.00
_cell.angle_gamma   90.00
#
_symmetry.space_group_name_H-M   'P 1'
#
loop_
_entity.id
_entity.type
_entity.pdbx_description
1 polymer ?
#
loop_
_entity_poly.entity_id
_entity_poly.type
_entity_poly.pdbx_seq_one_letter_code
_entity_poly.pdbx_strand_id
1 'polypeptide(L)'
;MYIGMIRPVETTTISVQGEGLPEVHELVYAQTPEGWTVAGMSVAMSKHDTVLSCEATLARRDGVEMLEGADYADVLSKVPEGYQLLSVQPA
;
A
#
# COMPACT_ATOMS: atom_id res chain seq x y z
N MET A 1 -13.25 -6.81 -26.30
CA MET A 1 -11.94 -7.03 -25.65
C MET A 1 -11.86 -6.10 -24.47
N TYR A 2 -11.37 -6.57 -23.33
CA TYR A 2 -11.29 -5.78 -22.10
C TYR A 2 -9.85 -5.79 -21.57
N ILE A 3 -9.44 -4.65 -21.03
CA ILE A 3 -8.16 -4.45 -20.36
C ILE A 3 -8.45 -4.25 -18.88
N GLY A 4 -7.99 -5.19 -18.06
CA GLY A 4 -7.94 -5.08 -16.61
C GLY A 4 -6.62 -4.49 -16.17
N MET A 5 -6.64 -3.48 -15.31
CA MET A 5 -5.45 -3.03 -14.60
C MET A 5 -5.39 -3.70 -13.24
N ILE A 6 -4.32 -4.43 -12.96
CA ILE A 6 -4.05 -5.07 -11.68
C ILE A 6 -2.81 -4.47 -11.02
N ARG A 7 -2.71 -4.60 -9.70
CA ARG A 7 -1.49 -4.28 -8.95
C ARG A 7 -1.23 -5.35 -7.88
N PRO A 8 0.04 -5.59 -7.50
CA PRO A 8 0.33 -6.43 -6.35
C PRO A 8 -0.20 -5.78 -5.06
N VAL A 9 -0.77 -6.60 -4.17
CA VAL A 9 -1.26 -6.22 -2.83
C VAL A 9 -0.20 -6.63 -1.83
N GLU A 10 0.91 -5.91 -1.84
CA GLU A 10 1.98 -6.10 -0.86
C GLU A 10 1.86 -5.00 0.20
N THR A 11 1.70 -5.40 1.46
CA THR A 11 1.66 -4.47 2.59
C THR A 11 2.72 -4.82 3.60
N THR A 12 3.48 -3.83 4.04
CA THR A 12 4.53 -3.95 5.05
C THR A 12 4.25 -2.96 6.15
N THR A 13 4.35 -3.41 7.39
CA THR A 13 4.23 -2.55 8.57
C THR A 13 5.62 -2.18 9.07
N ILE A 14 5.84 -0.89 9.30
CA ILE A 14 7.03 -0.37 9.97
C ILE A 14 6.63 0.28 11.29
N SER A 15 7.45 0.10 12.32
CA SER A 15 7.29 0.74 13.61
C SER A 15 8.38 1.78 13.80
N VAL A 16 8.00 3.03 14.05
CA VAL A 16 8.93 4.12 14.35
C VAL A 16 8.61 4.73 15.71
N GLN A 17 9.62 5.30 16.35
CA GLN A 17 9.49 6.02 17.59
C GLN A 17 10.11 7.41 17.43
N GLY A 18 9.42 8.45 17.87
CA GLY A 18 9.90 9.83 17.83
C GLY A 18 9.30 10.66 18.96
N GLU A 19 9.90 11.80 19.26
CA GLU A 19 9.47 12.70 20.33
C GLU A 19 8.29 13.60 19.91
N GLY A 20 7.94 13.60 18.62
CA GLY A 20 6.83 14.39 18.07
C GLY A 20 6.19 13.77 16.82
N LEU A 21 4.94 14.16 16.55
CA LEU A 21 4.24 13.84 15.30
C LEU A 21 5.03 14.19 14.03
N PRO A 22 5.67 15.38 13.90
CA PRO A 22 6.43 15.69 12.69
C PRO A 22 7.64 14.78 12.50
N GLU A 23 8.37 14.47 13.56
CA GLU A 23 9.53 13.55 13.52
C GLU A 23 9.09 12.13 13.15
N VAL A 24 8.00 11.64 13.76
CA VAL A 24 7.40 10.35 13.42
C VAL A 24 7.03 10.30 11.94
N HIS A 25 6.42 11.36 11.40
CA HIS A 25 6.10 11.42 9.97
C HIS A 25 7.37 11.34 9.12
N GLU A 26 8.39 12.15 9.42
CA GLU A 26 9.66 12.14 8.68
C GLU A 26 10.33 10.76 8.71
N LEU A 27 10.34 10.08 9.86
CA LEU A 27 10.89 8.73 10.01
C LEU A 27 10.12 7.68 9.20
N VAL A 28 8.78 7.79 9.12
CA VAL A 28 7.97 6.90 8.29
C VAL A 28 8.24 7.14 6.81
N TYR A 29 8.28 8.40 6.37
CA TYR A 29 8.55 8.73 4.97
C TYR A 29 9.98 8.36 4.56
N ALA A 30 10.97 8.58 5.43
CA ALA A 30 12.35 8.19 5.19
C ALA A 30 12.54 6.67 5.04
N GLN A 31 11.71 5.88 5.73
CA GLN A 31 11.71 4.42 5.64
C GLN A 31 10.75 3.87 4.58
N THR A 32 10.00 4.74 3.89
CA THR A 32 9.10 4.30 2.81
C THR A 32 9.92 4.10 1.54
N PRO A 33 10.02 2.86 1.00
CA PRO A 33 10.73 2.61 -0.24
C PRO A 33 10.06 3.30 -1.43
N GLU A 34 10.82 3.58 -2.48
CA GLU A 34 10.27 4.11 -3.73
C GLU A 34 9.21 3.15 -4.30
N GLY A 35 8.09 3.69 -4.76
CA GLY A 35 6.94 2.90 -5.25
C GLY A 35 5.99 2.37 -4.16
N TRP A 36 6.30 2.62 -2.88
CA TRP A 36 5.40 2.36 -1.76
C TRP A 36 4.70 3.64 -1.33
N THR A 37 3.51 3.48 -0.78
CA THR A 37 2.73 4.59 -0.22
C THR A 37 2.24 4.19 1.16
N VAL A 38 2.30 5.13 2.09
CA VAL A 38 1.70 4.96 3.40
C VAL A 38 0.18 4.82 3.25
N ALA A 39 -0.33 3.63 3.56
CA ALA A 39 -1.76 3.32 3.57
C ALA A 39 -2.44 3.72 4.89
N GLY A 40 -1.68 3.71 6.00
CA GLY A 40 -2.17 4.15 7.30
C GLY A 40 -1.04 4.39 8.28
N MET A 41 -1.29 5.22 9.29
CA MET A 41 -0.37 5.46 10.40
C MET A 41 -1.17 5.42 11.71
N SER A 42 -0.82 4.49 12.59
CA SER A 42 -1.41 4.39 13.94
C SER A 42 -0.41 4.88 14.96
N VAL A 43 -0.65 6.08 15.50
CA VAL A 43 0.22 6.67 16.53
C VAL A 43 -0.35 6.38 17.91
N ALA A 44 0.46 5.78 18.77
CA ALA A 44 0.17 5.56 20.17
C ALA A 44 1.18 6.33 21.04
N MET A 45 0.66 7.05 22.03
CA MET A 45 1.48 7.71 23.05
C MET A 45 1.51 6.82 24.29
N SER A 46 2.71 6.43 24.73
CA SER A 46 2.86 5.68 25.97
C SER A 46 2.58 6.59 27.16
N LYS A 47 1.69 6.18 28.07
CA LYS A 47 1.26 7.00 29.24
C LYS A 47 2.40 7.44 30.18
N HIS A 48 3.56 6.80 30.09
CA HIS A 48 4.71 7.06 30.96
C HIS A 48 5.90 7.67 30.24
N ASP A 49 5.80 7.89 28.92
CA ASP A 49 6.91 8.30 28.09
C ASP A 49 6.54 9.49 27.22
N THR A 50 7.51 10.34 26.91
CA THR A 50 7.31 11.47 25.98
C THR A 50 7.43 11.01 24.52
N VAL A 51 7.83 9.75 24.31
CA VAL A 51 8.02 9.14 22.99
C VAL A 51 6.69 8.64 22.42
N LEU A 52 6.41 9.04 21.18
CA LEU A 52 5.32 8.56 20.34
C LEU A 52 5.80 7.34 19.56
N SER A 53 5.10 6.22 19.74
CA SER A 53 5.24 5.05 18.87
C SER A 53 4.25 5.14 17.72
N CYS A 54 4.70 4.89 16.50
CA CYS A 54 3.86 4.89 15.31
C CYS A 54 4.05 3.61 14.52
N GLU A 55 2.96 2.89 14.31
CA GLU A 55 2.89 1.78 13.39
C GLU A 55 2.32 2.27 12.06
N ALA A 56 3.20 2.44 11.06
CA ALA A 56 2.81 2.82 9.72
C ALA A 56 2.67 1.59 8.84
N THR A 57 1.51 1.46 8.21
CA THR A 57 1.25 0.45 7.18
C THR A 57 1.59 1.05 5.83
N LEU A 58 2.59 0.50 5.17
CA LEU A 58 3.00 0.81 3.80
C LEU A 58 2.33 -0.18 2.86
N ALA A 59 1.80 0.31 1.75
CA ALA A 59 1.29 -0.52 0.66
C ALA A 59 2.08 -0.23 -0.61
N ARG A 60 2.52 -1.30 -1.29
CA ARG A 60 3.13 -1.21 -2.60
C ARG A 60 2.08 -0.75 -3.61
N ARG A 61 2.33 0.38 -4.25
CA ARG A 61 1.48 0.90 -5.35
C ARG A 61 2.16 0.82 -6.71
N ASP A 62 3.44 0.47 -6.72
CA ASP A 62 4.24 0.27 -7.91
C ASP A 62 4.13 -1.14 -8.45
N GLY A 63 4.08 -1.26 -9.79
CA GLY A 63 3.82 -2.52 -10.49
C GLY A 63 2.38 -2.67 -10.99
N VAL A 64 1.81 -1.61 -11.59
CA VAL A 64 0.53 -1.74 -12.30
C VAL A 64 0.76 -2.55 -13.57
N GLU A 65 0.12 -3.71 -13.66
CA GLU A 65 0.16 -4.59 -14.81
C GLU A 65 -1.19 -4.59 -15.54
N MET A 66 -1.14 -4.80 -16.85
CA MET A 66 -2.34 -4.87 -17.69
C MET A 66 -2.62 -6.33 -18.04
N LEU A 67 -3.86 -6.74 -17.86
CA LEU A 67 -4.38 -8.06 -18.21
C LEU A 67 -5.41 -7.92 -19.31
N GLU A 68 -5.27 -8.72 -20.35
CA GLU A 68 -6.23 -8.77 -21.44
C GLU A 68 -7.20 -9.92 -21.24
N GLY A 69 -8.49 -9.63 -21.43
CA GLY A 69 -9.54 -10.65 -21.38
C GLY A 69 -10.62 -10.44 -22.43
N ALA A 70 -11.32 -11.54 -22.74
CA ALA A 70 -12.43 -11.51 -23.67
C ALA A 70 -13.63 -10.73 -23.10
N ASP A 71 -13.88 -10.89 -21.80
CA ASP A 71 -14.94 -10.26 -21.02
C ASP A 71 -14.46 -9.95 -19.58
N TYR A 72 -15.33 -9.33 -18.78
CA TYR A 72 -15.02 -8.99 -17.39
C TYR A 72 -14.69 -10.23 -16.52
N ALA A 73 -15.36 -11.37 -16.75
CA ALA A 73 -15.16 -12.57 -15.96
C ALA A 73 -13.82 -13.25 -16.28
N ASP A 74 -13.38 -13.19 -17.55
CA ASP A 74 -12.09 -13.66 -18.02
C ASP A 74 -10.95 -12.81 -17.43
N VAL A 75 -11.10 -11.48 -17.41
CA VAL A 75 -10.15 -10.58 -16.72
C VAL A 75 -10.07 -10.91 -15.23
N LEU A 76 -11.22 -11.12 -14.57
CA LEU A 76 -11.27 -11.44 -13.14
C LEU A 76 -10.57 -12.77 -12.83
N SER A 77 -10.76 -13.77 -13.69
CA SER A 77 -10.18 -15.12 -13.52
C SER A 77 -8.66 -15.16 -13.76
N LYS A 78 -8.13 -14.17 -14.48
CA LYS A 78 -6.69 -14.04 -14.77
C LYS A 78 -5.93 -13.24 -13.70
N VAL A 79 -6.63 -12.63 -12.73
CA VAL A 79 -5.97 -11.90 -11.64
C VAL A 79 -5.25 -12.91 -10.74
N PRO A 80 -3.91 -12.81 -10.60
CA PRO A 80 -3.16 -13.71 -9.73
C PRO A 80 -3.52 -13.52 -8.25
N GLU A 81 -3.33 -14.56 -7.44
CA GLU A 81 -3.43 -14.42 -5.99
C GLU A 81 -2.43 -13.38 -5.47
N GLY A 82 -2.87 -12.53 -4.54
CA GLY A 82 -2.07 -11.41 -4.04
C GLY A 82 -2.07 -10.18 -4.95
N TYR A 83 -2.91 -10.15 -6.01
CA TYR A 83 -3.12 -8.96 -6.83
C TYR A 83 -4.54 -8.40 -6.65
N GLN A 84 -4.66 -7.08 -6.76
CA GLN A 84 -5.93 -6.37 -6.72
C GLN A 84 -6.24 -5.79 -8.09
N LEU A 85 -7.42 -6.10 -8.60
CA LEU A 85 -8.00 -5.47 -9.78
C LEU A 85 -8.42 -4.03 -9.46
N LEU A 86 -7.87 -3.07 -10.21
CA LEU A 86 -8.10 -1.65 -10.05
C LEU A 86 -9.25 -1.15 -10.93
N SER A 87 -9.25 -1.57 -12.20
CA SER A 87 -10.28 -1.19 -13.16
C SER A 87 -10.34 -2.19 -14.29
N VAL A 88 -11.50 -2.32 -14.90
CA VAL A 88 -11.68 -3.06 -16.16
C VAL A 88 -12.33 -2.11 -17.14
N GLN A 89 -11.72 -1.97 -18.30
CA GLN A 89 -12.17 -1.06 -19.35
C GLN A 89 -12.24 -1.79 -20.69
N PRO A 90 -13.27 -1.54 -21.51
CA PRO A 90 -13.29 -2.06 -22.87
C PRO A 90 -12.17 -1.43 -23.69
N ALA A 91 -11.47 -2.25 -24.47
CA ALA A 91 -10.42 -1.83 -25.42
C ALA A 91 -11.03 -1.32 -26.73
#